data_AF-A0A291DD18-F1
#
_entry.id   AF-A0A291DD18-F1
#
_cell.length_a   1.000
_cell.length_b   1.000
_cell.length_c   1.000
_cell.angle_alpha   90.00
_cell.angle_beta   90.00
_cell.angle_gamma   90.00
#
_symmetry.space_group_name_H-M   'P 1'
#
loop_
_entity.id
_entity.type
_entity.pdbx_description
1 polymer ?
#
loop_
_entity_poly.entity_id
_entity_poly.type
_entity_poly.pdbx_seq_one_letter_code
_entity_poly.pdbx_strand_id
1 'polypeptide(L)'
;MLLSLRRGYREQIDVDCVRYYGAPFLQTLHRYGVLMTASLIRYLPEDSATMRSINQRWSISDHLLAAIYDQLSVANWQRSADGQKNRRRPKPIPRPGVEDADKKKFGTTVVSLEEAKHRFRRD
;
A
#
# COMPACT_ATOMS: atom_id res chain seq x y z
N MET A 1 -10.48 -3.08 -23.05
CA MET A 1 -9.77 -3.50 -21.82
C MET A 1 -8.40 -4.10 -22.10
N LEU A 2 -8.27 -5.21 -22.85
CA LEU A 2 -6.95 -5.83 -23.08
C LEU A 2 -5.98 -4.91 -23.83
N LEU A 3 -6.47 -4.23 -24.88
CA LEU A 3 -5.67 -3.29 -25.67
C LEU A 3 -5.27 -2.03 -24.88
N SER A 4 -6.16 -1.53 -24.00
CA SER A 4 -5.86 -0.38 -23.15
C SER A 4 -4.82 -0.72 -22.09
N LEU A 5 -4.91 -1.91 -21.48
CA LEU A 5 -3.91 -2.41 -20.53
C LEU A 5 -2.54 -2.57 -21.21
N ARG A 6 -2.52 -3.15 -22.42
CA ARG A 6 -1.29 -3.37 -23.19
C ARG A 6 -0.58 -2.08 -23.57
N ARG A 7 -1.31 -0.99 -23.81
CA ARG A 7 -0.68 0.29 -24.17
C ARG A 7 0.14 0.88 -23.02
N GLY A 8 -0.27 0.66 -21.78
CA GLY A 8 0.44 1.16 -20.59
C GLY A 8 1.52 0.21 -20.05
N TYR A 9 1.34 -1.10 -20.22
CA TYR A 9 2.15 -2.12 -19.54
C TYR A 9 2.70 -3.21 -20.49
N ARG A 10 3.09 -2.81 -21.70
CA ARG A 10 3.46 -3.77 -22.76
C ARG A 10 4.56 -4.73 -22.33
N GLU A 11 5.65 -4.21 -21.79
CA GLU A 11 6.83 -4.99 -21.41
C GLU A 11 6.52 -5.97 -20.27
N GLN A 12 5.77 -5.51 -19.27
CA GLN A 12 5.36 -6.31 -18.13
C GLN A 12 4.48 -7.48 -18.56
N ILE A 13 3.52 -7.22 -19.45
CA ILE A 13 2.63 -8.24 -19.99
C ILE A 13 3.41 -9.26 -20.82
N ASP A 14 4.34 -8.81 -21.66
CA ASP A 14 5.19 -9.71 -22.46
C ASP A 14 6.06 -10.59 -21.54
N VAL A 15 6.67 -10.02 -20.50
CA VAL A 15 7.48 -10.75 -19.51
C VAL A 15 6.63 -11.78 -18.75
N ASP A 16 5.45 -11.41 -18.26
CA ASP A 16 4.60 -12.32 -17.52
C ASP A 16 4.02 -13.42 -18.42
N CYS A 17 3.72 -13.10 -19.69
CA CYS A 17 3.29 -14.11 -20.66
C CYS A 17 4.39 -15.15 -20.91
N VAL A 18 5.64 -14.73 -21.03
CA VAL A 18 6.77 -15.66 -21.13
C VAL A 18 6.95 -16.44 -19.83
N ARG A 19 6.88 -15.78 -18.67
CA ARG A 19 7.09 -16.40 -17.34
C ARG A 19 6.06 -17.47 -17.01
N TYR A 20 4.78 -17.21 -17.26
CA TYR A 20 3.68 -18.08 -16.82
C TYR A 20 3.10 -18.95 -17.93
N TYR A 21 3.19 -18.51 -19.19
CA TYR A 21 2.57 -19.20 -20.33
C TYR A 21 3.60 -19.68 -21.37
N GLY A 22 4.89 -19.39 -21.17
CA GLY A 22 5.99 -19.86 -22.01
C GLY A 22 6.03 -19.24 -23.41
N ALA A 23 5.33 -18.13 -23.63
CA ALA A 23 5.18 -17.52 -24.94
C ALA A 23 4.98 -16.00 -24.85
N PRO A 24 5.46 -15.20 -25.83
CA PRO A 24 5.20 -13.77 -25.87
C PRO A 24 3.70 -13.48 -26.11
N PHE A 25 3.24 -12.27 -25.76
CA PHE A 25 1.81 -11.92 -25.78
C PHE A 25 1.11 -12.25 -27.10
N LEU A 26 1.72 -11.93 -28.24
CA LEU A 26 1.10 -12.15 -29.55
C LEU A 26 0.89 -13.64 -29.85
N GLN A 27 1.83 -14.49 -29.41
CA GLN A 27 1.71 -15.94 -29.57
C GLN A 27 0.66 -16.51 -28.61
N THR A 28 0.62 -16.03 -27.37
CA THR A 28 -0.44 -16.37 -26.40
C THR A 28 -1.82 -15.98 -26.92
N LEU A 29 -1.94 -14.78 -27.50
CA LEU A 29 -3.16 -14.28 -28.12
C LEU A 29 -3.62 -15.15 -29.30
N HIS A 30 -2.68 -15.55 -30.16
CA HIS A 30 -2.96 -16.46 -31.26
C HIS A 30 -3.39 -17.86 -30.78
N ARG A 31 -2.77 -18.36 -29.70
CA ARG A 31 -3.04 -19.69 -29.16
C ARG A 31 -4.40 -19.80 -28.46
N TYR A 32 -4.77 -18.82 -27.65
CA TYR A 32 -5.95 -18.89 -26.78
C TYR A 32 -7.10 -17.94 -27.17
N GLY A 33 -6.84 -16.99 -28.08
CA GLY A 33 -7.81 -15.97 -28.46
C GLY A 33 -7.91 -14.82 -27.46
N VAL A 34 -8.66 -13.78 -27.85
CA VAL A 34 -8.72 -12.49 -27.13
C VAL A 34 -9.28 -12.65 -25.71
N LEU A 35 -10.41 -13.33 -25.57
CA LEU A 35 -11.13 -13.43 -24.30
C LEU A 35 -10.33 -14.22 -23.26
N MET A 36 -9.79 -15.36 -23.65
CA MET A 36 -8.99 -16.17 -22.75
C MET A 36 -7.68 -15.46 -22.37
N THR A 37 -6.99 -14.84 -23.33
CA THR A 37 -5.77 -14.07 -23.04
C THR A 37 -6.04 -12.90 -22.09
N ALA A 38 -7.19 -12.23 -22.23
CA ALA A 38 -7.62 -11.21 -21.29
C ALA A 38 -7.84 -11.76 -19.87
N SER A 39 -8.45 -12.94 -19.74
CA SER A 39 -8.60 -13.62 -18.45
C SER A 39 -7.25 -14.02 -17.85
N LEU A 40 -6.35 -14.60 -18.65
CA LEU A 40 -5.00 -14.99 -18.22
C LEU A 40 -4.22 -13.81 -17.64
N ILE A 41 -4.30 -12.63 -18.27
CA ILE A 41 -3.61 -11.44 -17.77
C ILE A 41 -4.32 -10.85 -16.55
N ARG A 42 -5.66 -10.84 -16.53
CA ARG A 42 -6.45 -10.31 -15.42
C ARG A 42 -6.22 -11.09 -14.12
N TYR A 43 -6.03 -12.41 -14.22
CA TYR A 43 -5.84 -13.30 -13.07
C TYR A 43 -4.38 -13.70 -12.87
N LEU A 44 -3.43 -12.86 -13.33
CA LEU A 44 -2.03 -13.04 -12.98
C LEU A 44 -1.83 -12.98 -11.46
N PRO A 45 -0.86 -13.73 -10.91
CA PRO A 45 -0.47 -13.61 -9.51
C PRO A 45 -0.10 -12.18 -9.10
N GLU A 46 -0.32 -11.81 -7.84
CA GLU A 46 -0.06 -10.45 -7.32
C GLU A 46 1.41 -10.03 -7.46
N ASP A 47 2.35 -10.97 -7.42
CA ASP A 47 3.79 -10.74 -7.57
C ASP A 47 4.26 -10.62 -9.03
N SER A 48 3.36 -10.84 -10.00
CA SER A 48 3.66 -10.67 -11.43
C SER A 48 4.12 -9.24 -11.75
N ALA A 49 4.93 -9.08 -12.80
CA ALA A 49 5.46 -7.77 -13.18
C ALA A 49 4.34 -6.77 -13.51
N THR A 50 3.29 -7.28 -14.17
CA THR A 50 2.08 -6.55 -14.55
C THR A 50 1.31 -6.12 -13.31
N MET A 51 0.99 -7.06 -12.40
CA MET A 51 0.22 -6.73 -11.20
C MET A 51 0.99 -5.80 -10.27
N ARG A 52 2.31 -5.95 -10.11
CA ARG A 52 3.13 -5.00 -9.32
C ARG A 52 3.17 -3.60 -9.93
N SER A 53 3.16 -3.49 -11.25
CA SER A 53 3.19 -2.18 -11.93
C SER A 53 1.83 -1.46 -11.86
N ILE A 54 0.74 -2.22 -11.81
CA ILE A 54 -0.64 -1.70 -11.65
C ILE A 54 -0.92 -1.40 -10.17
N ASN A 55 -0.62 -2.36 -9.30
CA ASN A 55 -0.88 -2.30 -7.87
C ASN A 55 0.43 -2.02 -7.13
N GLN A 56 0.81 -0.74 -7.04
CA GLN A 56 1.89 -0.27 -6.16
C GLN A 56 1.46 -0.24 -4.68
N ARG A 57 0.57 -1.17 -4.28
CA ARG A 57 -0.02 -1.21 -2.95
C ARG A 57 0.76 -2.22 -2.11
N TRP A 58 0.88 -1.92 -0.83
CA TRP A 58 1.33 -2.91 0.14
C TRP A 58 0.36 -4.07 0.16
N SER A 59 0.90 -5.28 0.23
CA SER A 59 0.11 -6.47 0.52
C SER A 59 -0.39 -6.41 1.98
N ILE A 60 -1.36 -7.25 2.33
CA ILE A 60 -1.79 -7.40 3.72
C ILE A 60 -0.62 -7.79 4.63
N SER A 61 0.28 -8.64 4.12
CA SER A 61 1.49 -9.06 4.84
C SER A 61 2.42 -7.90 5.11
N ASP A 62 2.60 -6.98 4.15
CA ASP A 62 3.42 -5.77 4.33
C ASP A 62 2.82 -4.87 5.42
N HIS A 63 1.49 -4.68 5.43
CA HIS A 63 0.80 -3.92 6.47
C HIS A 63 0.96 -4.54 7.86
N LEU A 64 0.84 -5.86 7.97
CA LEU A 64 1.01 -6.59 9.23
C LEU A 64 2.47 -6.54 9.70
N LEU A 65 3.42 -6.71 8.80
CA LEU A 65 4.85 -6.63 9.11
C LEU A 65 5.23 -5.23 9.59
N ALA A 66 4.69 -4.19 8.96
CA ALA A 66 4.82 -2.81 9.40
C ALA A 66 4.27 -2.60 10.82
N ALA A 67 3.10 -3.17 11.13
CA ALA A 67 2.52 -3.10 12.47
C ALA A 67 3.41 -3.79 13.51
N ILE A 68 3.98 -4.95 13.18
CA ILE A 68 4.93 -5.66 14.05
C ILE A 68 6.17 -4.79 14.30
N TYR A 69 6.75 -4.22 13.23
CA TYR A 69 7.91 -3.34 13.33
C TYR A 69 7.66 -2.13 14.22
N ASP A 70 6.50 -1.48 14.07
CA ASP A 70 6.11 -0.33 14.88
C ASP A 70 6.02 -0.69 16.37
N GLN A 71 5.38 -1.82 16.69
CA GLN A 71 5.23 -2.28 18.08
C GLN A 71 6.58 -2.68 18.69
N LEU A 72 7.44 -3.35 17.92
CA LEU A 72 8.77 -3.73 18.37
C LEU A 72 9.64 -2.50 18.65
N SER A 73 9.57 -1.49 17.78
CA SER A 73 10.26 -0.22 17.96
C SER A 73 9.83 0.48 19.25
N VAL A 74 8.53 0.53 19.53
CA VAL A 74 7.99 1.07 20.78
C VAL A 74 8.45 0.26 21.99
N ALA A 75 8.41 -1.07 21.91
CA ALA A 75 8.82 -1.95 23.01
C ALA A 75 10.31 -1.81 23.33
N ASN A 76 11.17 -1.67 22.32
CA ASN A 76 12.60 -1.41 22.52
C ASN A 76 12.83 -0.02 23.11
N TRP A 77 12.12 0.99 22.59
CA TRP A 77 12.17 2.34 23.14
C TRP A 77 11.78 2.39 24.62
N GLN A 78 10.70 1.71 25.04
CA GLN A 78 10.24 1.67 26.43
C GLN A 78 11.33 1.16 27.40
N ARG A 79 12.20 0.26 26.95
CA ARG A 79 13.30 -0.30 27.75
C ARG A 79 14.59 0.54 27.72
N SER A 80 14.65 1.56 26.86
CA SER A 80 15.79 2.47 26.76
C SER A 80 15.76 3.58 27.82
N ALA A 81 16.90 4.24 28.03
CA ALA A 81 16.96 5.43 28.89
C ALA A 81 16.05 6.58 28.39
N ASP A 82 15.86 6.69 27.08
CA ASP A 82 14.93 7.64 26.48
C ASP A 82 13.47 7.28 26.81
N GLY A 83 13.12 5.99 26.82
CA GLY A 83 11.81 5.49 27.24
C GLY A 83 11.50 5.79 28.70
N GLN A 84 12.47 5.54 29.60
CA GLN A 84 12.34 5.85 31.03
C GLN A 84 12.07 7.34 31.27
N LYS A 85 12.59 8.23 30.41
CA LYS A 85 12.39 9.69 30.49
C LYS A 85 11.27 10.19 29.56
N ASN A 86 10.56 9.28 28.90
CA ASN A 86 9.51 9.59 27.91
C ASN A 86 9.97 10.56 26.81
N ARG A 87 11.19 10.38 26.28
CA ARG A 87 11.79 11.21 25.22
C ARG A 87 11.88 10.43 23.91
N ARG A 88 11.78 11.13 22.78
CA ARG A 88 12.07 10.56 21.43
C ARG A 88 11.31 9.26 21.12
N ARG A 89 10.02 9.20 21.45
CA ARG A 89 9.20 8.03 21.10
C ARG A 89 9.21 7.80 19.58
N PRO A 90 9.45 6.56 19.10
CA PRO A 90 9.51 6.27 17.67
C PRO A 90 8.15 6.53 17.02
N LYS A 91 8.20 7.00 15.77
CA LYS A 91 7.02 7.17 14.92
C LYS A 91 6.78 5.89 14.12
N PRO A 92 5.50 5.50 13.90
CA PRO A 92 5.14 4.44 12.98
C PRO A 92 5.72 4.66 11.59
N ILE A 93 6.03 3.59 10.87
CA ILE A 93 6.42 3.71 9.45
C ILE A 93 5.23 4.20 8.60
N PRO A 94 5.46 5.10 7.64
CA PRO A 94 4.39 5.63 6.80
C PRO A 94 3.84 4.51 5.91
N ARG A 95 2.51 4.34 5.91
CA ARG A 95 1.83 3.28 5.16
C ARG A 95 1.18 3.88 3.90
N PRO A 96 1.37 3.28 2.72
CA PRO A 96 0.64 3.69 1.52
C PRO A 96 -0.88 3.61 1.74
N GLY A 97 -1.61 4.63 1.30
CA GLY A 97 -3.07 4.71 1.46
C GLY A 97 -3.57 5.09 2.84
N VAL A 98 -2.69 5.26 3.83
CA VAL A 98 -3.00 5.94 5.08
C VAL A 98 -2.39 7.33 4.97
N GLU A 99 -3.20 8.31 4.61
CA GLU A 99 -2.77 9.71 4.70
C GLU A 99 -2.53 10.02 6.18
N ASP A 100 -1.36 10.59 6.50
CA ASP A 100 -1.12 11.27 7.78
C ASP A 100 -1.93 12.57 7.78
N ALA A 101 -3.25 12.48 7.58
CA ALA A 101 -4.14 13.62 7.55
C ALA A 101 -4.12 14.28 8.92
N ASP A 102 -3.44 15.44 8.96
CA ASP A 102 -3.60 16.53 9.91
C ASP A 102 -3.97 16.13 11.33
N LYS A 103 -2.98 15.63 12.08
CA LYS A 103 -3.03 15.74 13.54
C LYS A 103 -2.95 17.22 13.93
N LYS A 104 -4.07 17.95 13.85
CA LYS A 104 -4.21 19.30 14.39
C LYS A 104 -4.02 19.20 15.90
N LYS A 105 -2.86 19.64 16.39
CA LYS A 105 -2.65 19.85 17.83
C LYS A 105 -3.48 21.08 18.23
N PHE A 106 -4.63 20.85 18.84
CA PHE A 106 -5.29 21.87 19.64
C PHE A 106 -4.43 22.10 20.89
N GLY A 107 -4.01 23.35 21.13
CA GLY A 107 -3.05 23.69 22.19
C GLY A 107 -3.49 23.26 23.60
N THR A 108 -2.54 23.30 24.55
CA THR A 108 -2.69 22.83 25.94
C THR A 108 -3.65 23.67 26.81
N THR A 109 -4.37 24.63 26.24
CA THR A 109 -5.32 25.47 26.98
C THR A 109 -6.49 24.61 27.45
N VAL A 110 -6.78 24.62 28.75
CA VAL A 110 -7.98 23.99 29.28
C VAL A 110 -9.18 24.75 28.72
N VAL A 111 -9.95 24.07 27.87
CA VAL A 111 -11.13 24.64 27.21
C VAL A 111 -12.38 24.03 27.84
N SER A 112 -13.44 24.82 27.99
CA SER A 112 -14.73 24.29 28.43
C SER A 112 -15.28 23.28 27.40
N LEU A 113 -16.07 22.31 27.87
CA LEU A 113 -16.66 21.27 27.01
C LEU A 113 -17.52 21.87 25.87
N GLU A 114 -18.19 22.97 26.16
CA GLU A 114 -19.01 23.72 25.19
C GLU A 114 -18.16 24.36 24.09
N GLU A 115 -17.05 24.99 24.47
CA GLU A 115 -16.13 25.61 23.51
C GLU A 115 -15.38 24.56 22.68
N ALA A 116 -15.05 23.40 23.25
CA ALA A 116 -14.52 22.26 22.51
C ALA A 116 -15.54 21.78 21.46
N LYS A 117 -16.81 21.55 21.84
CA LYS A 117 -17.87 21.16 20.89
C LYS A 117 -18.01 22.16 19.75
N HIS A 118 -17.99 23.46 20.03
CA HIS A 118 -18.10 24.49 19.01
C HIS A 118 -16.90 24.51 18.03
N ARG A 119 -15.68 24.18 18.50
CA ARG A 119 -14.49 24.05 17.63
C ARG A 119 -14.55 22.82 16.72
N PHE A 120 -15.10 21.70 17.20
CA PHE A 120 -15.22 20.48 16.39
C PHE A 120 -16.40 20.48 15.42
N ARG A 121 -17.39 21.38 15.59
CA ARG A 121 -18.61 21.43 14.77
C ARG A 121 -18.57 22.44 13.62
N ARG A 122 -17.44 23.14 13.43
CA ARG A 122 -17.23 24.16 12.38
C ARG A 122 -16.48 23.65 11.14
N ASP A 123 -16.14 22.37 11.14
CA ASP A 123 -15.64 21.62 9.97
C ASP A 123 -16.73 20.63 9.53
#